data_AF-A0A7Y9MCH3-F1
#
_entry.id   AF-A0A7Y9MCH3-F1
#
_cell.length_a   1.000
_cell.length_b   1.000
_cell.length_c   1.000
_cell.angle_alpha   90.00
_cell.angle_beta   90.00
_cell.angle_gamma   90.00
#
_symmetry.space_group_name_H-M   'P 1'
#
loop_
_entity.id
_entity.type
_entity.pdbx_description
1 polymer ?
#
loop_
_entity_poly.entity_id
_entity_poly.type
_entity_poly.pdbx_seq_one_letter_code
_entity_poly.pdbx_strand_id
1 'polypeptide(L)'
;MLDVVNQLESRGATDFRINQRQVSILEQVVGKNRPDVQFTYDGVRYYLEFESQGSNRGAGHLNRIFSNDPCGVIGIFGGPF
;
A
#
# COMPACT_ATOMS: atom_id res chain seq x y z
N MET A 1 6.73 8.32 6.56
CA MET A 1 5.46 7.55 6.66
C MET A 1 4.33 8.40 7.23
N LEU A 2 4.47 8.98 8.44
CA LEU A 2 3.43 9.84 9.02
C LEU A 2 3.07 11.03 8.11
N ASP A 3 4.06 11.69 7.51
CA ASP A 3 3.82 12.79 6.57
C ASP A 3 3.07 12.37 5.30
N VAL A 4 3.29 11.13 4.83
CA VAL A 4 2.59 10.60 3.65
C VAL A 4 1.13 10.37 3.95
N VAL A 5 0.83 9.79 5.11
CA VAL A 5 -0.55 9.58 5.57
C VAL A 5 -1.26 10.93 5.71
N ASN A 6 -0.64 11.91 6.36
CA ASN A 6 -1.22 13.26 6.50
C ASN A 6 -1.49 13.92 5.14
N GLN A 7 -0.57 13.79 4.18
CA GLN A 7 -0.76 14.33 2.83
C GLN A 7 -1.90 13.61 2.09
N LEU A 8 -1.99 12.29 2.18
CA LEU A 8 -3.05 11.50 1.57
C LEU A 8 -4.42 11.80 2.20
N GLU A 9 -4.48 11.89 3.53
CA GLU A 9 -5.67 12.31 4.28
C GLU A 9 -6.13 13.70 3.83
N SER A 10 -5.21 14.66 3.71
CA SER A 10 -5.54 16.02 3.23
C SER A 10 -6.13 16.05 1.82
N ARG A 11 -5.87 15.01 1.02
CA ARG A 11 -6.42 14.82 -0.34
C ARG A 11 -7.73 14.02 -0.36
N GLY A 12 -8.22 13.56 0.79
CA GLY A 12 -9.46 12.80 0.92
C GLY A 12 -9.29 11.28 0.88
N ALA A 13 -8.07 10.75 1.01
CA ALA A 13 -7.88 9.33 1.23
C ALA A 13 -8.38 8.92 2.63
N THR A 14 -8.78 7.66 2.76
CA THR A 14 -9.42 7.10 3.96
C THR A 14 -8.98 5.66 4.21
N ASP A 15 -9.45 5.06 5.30
CA ASP A 15 -9.31 3.63 5.57
C ASP A 15 -7.84 3.14 5.55
N PHE A 16 -7.02 3.89 6.27
CA PHE A 16 -5.58 3.66 6.37
C PHE A 16 -5.25 2.44 7.22
N ARG A 17 -4.31 1.63 6.73
CA ARG A 17 -3.71 0.51 7.46
C ARG A 17 -2.20 0.58 7.32
N ILE A 18 -1.49 0.57 8.44
CA ILE A 18 -0.03 0.75 8.48
C ILE A 18 0.61 -0.55 8.97
N ASN A 19 1.46 -1.17 8.15
CA ASN A 19 2.14 -2.41 8.49
C ASN A 19 1.17 -3.52 8.96
N GLN A 20 -0.07 -3.55 8.49
CA GLN A 20 -1.05 -4.59 8.83
C GLN A 20 -1.15 -5.63 7.70
N ARG A 21 -1.83 -6.75 7.94
CA ARG A 21 -2.12 -7.72 6.87
C ARG A 21 -2.84 -7.03 5.72
N GLN A 22 -2.58 -7.47 4.50
CA GLN A 22 -3.19 -6.92 3.29
C GLN A 22 -4.70 -7.14 3.32
N VAL A 23 -5.45 -6.04 3.17
CA VAL A 23 -6.91 -6.02 3.14
C VAL A 23 -7.37 -5.39 1.82
N SER A 24 -8.35 -6.00 1.16
CA SER A 24 -8.94 -5.47 -0.08
C SER A 24 -9.86 -4.27 0.20
N ILE A 25 -10.37 -3.62 -0.85
CA ILE A 25 -11.37 -2.55 -0.67
C ILE A 25 -12.67 -3.05 0.00
N LEU A 26 -12.99 -4.33 -0.12
CA LEU A 26 -14.17 -4.97 0.49
C LEU A 26 -13.92 -5.42 1.94
N GLU A 27 -12.88 -4.89 2.59
CA GLU A 27 -12.47 -5.21 3.96
C GLU A 27 -12.10 -6.68 4.22
N GLN A 28 -11.78 -7.43 3.15
CA GLN A 28 -11.37 -8.83 3.26
C GLN A 28 -9.86 -8.95 3.39
N VAL A 29 -9.39 -9.77 4.34
CA VAL A 29 -7.96 -10.13 4.41
C VAL A 29 -7.61 -11.02 3.23
N VAL A 30 -6.77 -10.52 2.32
CA VAL A 30 -6.42 -11.21 1.06
C VAL A 30 -5.07 -11.90 1.08
N GLY A 31 -4.28 -11.68 2.15
CA GLY A 31 -2.98 -12.33 2.27
C GLY A 31 -2.28 -12.06 3.59
N LYS A 32 -1.19 -12.80 3.82
CA LYS A 32 -0.30 -12.59 4.98
C LYS A 32 0.68 -11.43 4.77
N ASN A 33 0.72 -10.89 3.55
CA ASN A 33 1.60 -9.80 3.19
C ASN A 33 1.26 -8.54 4.01
N ARG A 34 2.25 -7.69 4.29
CA ARG A 34 2.08 -6.50 5.15
C ARG A 34 2.62 -5.26 4.45
N PRO A 35 1.83 -4.63 3.57
CA PRO A 35 2.24 -3.40 2.95
C PRO A 35 2.51 -2.32 4.00
N ASP A 36 3.46 -1.43 3.71
CA ASP A 36 3.82 -0.35 4.64
C ASP A 36 2.62 0.55 4.90
N VAL A 37 1.90 0.92 3.84
CA VAL A 37 0.64 1.66 3.90
C VAL A 37 -0.38 1.03 2.96
N GLN A 38 -1.63 0.97 3.42
CA GLN A 38 -2.79 0.65 2.61
C GLN A 38 -3.81 1.75 2.84
N PHE A 39 -4.53 2.21 1.81
CA PHE A 39 -5.56 3.23 1.96
C PHE A 39 -6.58 3.13 0.82
N THR A 40 -7.73 3.76 0.99
CA THR A 40 -8.76 3.91 -0.05
C THR A 40 -8.78 5.34 -0.52
N TYR A 41 -8.74 5.55 -1.83
CA TYR A 41 -8.92 6.87 -2.44
C TYR A 41 -9.74 6.73 -3.72
N ASP A 42 -10.77 7.56 -3.85
CA ASP A 42 -11.67 7.58 -5.01
C ASP A 42 -12.23 6.18 -5.39
N GLY A 43 -12.64 5.41 -4.37
CA GLY A 43 -13.19 4.07 -4.57
C GLY A 43 -12.18 3.01 -5.00
N VAL A 44 -10.88 3.26 -4.87
CA VAL A 44 -9.79 2.34 -5.23
C VAL A 44 -8.90 2.06 -4.02
N ARG A 45 -8.49 0.80 -3.85
CA ARG A 45 -7.52 0.39 -2.83
C ARG A 45 -6.10 0.59 -3.34
N TYR A 46 -5.28 1.27 -2.55
CA TYR A 46 -3.86 1.48 -2.80
C TYR A 46 -3.00 0.76 -1.77
N TYR A 47 -1.85 0.25 -2.22
CA TYR A 47 -0.81 -0.36 -1.41
C TYR A 47 0.51 0.34 -1.70
N LEU A 48 1.13 0.93 -0.68
CA LEU A 48 2.44 1.57 -0.81
C LEU A 48 3.52 0.71 -0.17
N GLU A 49 4.63 0.59 -0.89
CA GLU A 49 5.90 0.05 -0.40
C GLU A 49 6.94 1.18 -0.42
N PHE A 50 7.62 1.38 0.70
CA PHE A 50 8.76 2.29 0.84
C PHE A 50 10.03 1.47 0.84
N GLU A 51 10.55 1.18 -0.35
CA GLU A 51 11.84 0.49 -0.47
C GLU A 51 13.00 1.49 -0.46
N SER A 52 14.09 1.13 0.22
CA SER A 52 15.38 1.77 0.01
C SER A 52 15.99 1.29 -1.32
N GLN A 53 16.65 2.20 -2.05
CA GLN A 53 17.32 1.86 -3.32
C GLN A 53 18.26 0.65 -3.13
N GLY A 54 18.06 -0.41 -3.94
CA GLY A 54 18.89 -1.61 -3.95
C GLY A 54 18.31 -2.86 -3.28
N SER A 55 17.07 -2.81 -2.76
CA SER A 55 16.36 -3.98 -2.23
C SER A 55 15.91 -4.93 -3.36
N ASN A 56 16.50 -6.13 -3.44
CA ASN A 56 15.95 -7.24 -4.24
C ASN A 56 14.68 -7.86 -3.62
N ARG A 57 14.22 -7.39 -2.46
CA ARG A 57 13.01 -7.90 -1.79
C ARG A 57 11.73 -7.34 -2.41
N GLY A 58 11.80 -6.19 -3.07
CA GLY A 58 10.64 -5.47 -3.59
C GLY A 58 9.85 -6.22 -4.63
N ALA A 59 10.53 -6.73 -5.67
CA ALA A 59 9.83 -7.39 -6.77
C ALA A 59 8.98 -8.58 -6.29
N GLY A 60 9.50 -9.42 -5.38
CA GLY A 60 8.74 -10.53 -4.80
C GLY A 60 7.63 -10.07 -3.85
N HIS A 61 7.82 -8.96 -3.15
CA HIS A 61 6.81 -8.38 -2.28
C HIS A 61 5.64 -7.81 -3.09
N LEU A 62 5.94 -6.99 -4.10
CA LEU A 62 4.97 -6.37 -5.00
C LEU A 62 4.18 -7.40 -5.80
N ASN A 63 4.84 -8.43 -6.33
CA ASN A 63 4.16 -9.52 -7.03
C ASN A 63 3.16 -10.24 -6.13
N ARG A 64 3.47 -10.42 -4.84
CA ARG A 64 2.52 -11.01 -3.88
C ARG A 64 1.36 -10.07 -3.58
N ILE A 65 1.59 -8.77 -3.45
CA ILE A 65 0.51 -7.79 -3.25
C ILE A 65 -0.46 -7.85 -4.42
N PHE A 66 0.08 -7.80 -5.64
CA PHE A 66 -0.70 -7.87 -6.87
C PHE A 66 -1.46 -9.20 -6.98
N SER A 67 -0.80 -10.32 -6.69
CA SER A 67 -1.45 -11.63 -6.74
C SER A 67 -2.56 -11.80 -5.71
N ASN A 68 -2.46 -11.15 -4.54
CA ASN A 68 -3.48 -11.23 -3.49
C ASN A 68 -4.68 -10.33 -3.80
N ASP A 69 -4.46 -9.15 -4.39
CA ASP A 69 -5.52 -8.23 -4.82
C ASP A 69 -5.19 -7.60 -6.18
N PRO A 70 -5.59 -8.25 -7.28
CA PRO A 70 -5.35 -7.75 -8.64
C PRO A 70 -6.07 -6.44 -8.98
N CYS A 71 -7.08 -6.06 -8.18
CA CYS A 71 -7.82 -4.81 -8.36
C CYS A 71 -7.18 -3.63 -7.63
N GLY A 72 -6.21 -3.90 -6.73
CA GLY A 72 -5.49 -2.87 -5.99
C GLY A 72 -4.40 -2.21 -6.82
N VAL A 73 -4.17 -0.93 -6.58
CA VAL A 73 -3.07 -0.16 -7.19
C VAL A 73 -1.86 -0.19 -6.27
N ILE A 74 -0.68 -0.51 -6.84
CA ILE A 74 0.56 -0.64 -6.09
C ILE A 74 1.49 0.52 -6.44
N GLY A 75 1.91 1.27 -5.43
CA GLY A 75 2.89 2.34 -5.56
C GLY A 75 4.19 2.00 -4.86
N ILE A 76 5.32 2.14 -5.55
CA ILE A 76 6.65 2.10 -4.93
C ILE A 76 7.08 3.55 -4.72
N PHE A 77 7.24 3.97 -3.47
CA PHE A 77 7.72 5.32 -3.17
C PHE A 77 9.22 5.28 -2.86
N GLY A 78 10.04 5.90 -3.72
CA GLY A 78 11.51 5.91 -3.65
C GLY A 78 12.16 7.29 -3.71
N GLY A 79 11.44 8.39 -3.43
CA GLY A 79 11.98 9.75 -3.48
C GLY A 79 11.42 10.68 -2.39
N PRO A 80 12.18 11.72 -1.99
CA PRO A 80 11.73 12.70 -1.00
C PRO A 80 10.64 13.60 -1.57
N PHE A 81 9.77 14.07 -0.68
CA PHE A 81 8.71 15.06 -0.94
C PHE A 81 9.30 16.45 -1.19
#